data_AF-A0A2K1KF49-F1
#
_entry.id   AF-A0A2K1KF49-F1
#
_cell.length_a   1.000
_cell.length_b   1.000
_cell.length_c   1.000
_cell.angle_alpha   90.00
_cell.angle_beta   90.00
_cell.angle_gamma   90.00
#
_symmetry.space_group_name_H-M   'P 1'
#
loop_
_entity.id
_entity.type
_entity.pdbx_description
1 polymer ?
#
loop_
_entity_poly.entity_id
_entity_poly.type
_entity_poly.pdbx_seq_one_letter_code
_entity_poly.pdbx_strand_id
1 'polypeptide(L)'
;MAMATAVPWTGRVVVVVPSGLIPCGNRGDSSIGPRLGAIPETGASCALPALRLQCCRWSSDLVAAMSSSQNGSFSFRRIRGAMVVAKAVIGQAEEEEQQAAGVDVKVFLEDLKSVGRVRLIVNTGVAVLESVTNLEKLFYHTLPGRGEYANLMLREDNVDFHLLIDQVVSAKLETGKSSRGDIPTYMIRFIDTNEAVAASLLVMWKPGTNGDYDDGQVDGYQNLLKKYGSEITFTPNQSQ
;
A
#
# COMPACT_ATOMS: atom_id res chain seq x y z
N MET A 1 -6.13 -35.92 -37.57
CA MET A 1 -4.70 -35.53 -37.48
C MET A 1 -4.58 -34.11 -38.00
N ALA A 2 -4.44 -33.13 -37.11
CA ALA A 2 -4.13 -31.75 -37.48
C ALA A 2 -2.79 -31.39 -36.83
N MET A 3 -1.80 -31.07 -37.66
CA MET A 3 -0.47 -30.67 -37.23
C MET A 3 -0.51 -29.22 -36.75
N ALA A 4 -0.04 -28.98 -35.52
CA ALA A 4 0.23 -27.64 -35.02
C ALA A 4 1.58 -27.17 -35.56
N THR A 5 1.57 -26.09 -36.33
CA THR A 5 2.77 -25.37 -36.74
C THR A 5 3.17 -24.39 -35.64
N ALA A 6 4.37 -24.58 -35.09
CA ALA A 6 4.98 -23.66 -34.13
C ALA A 6 5.46 -22.40 -34.87
N VAL A 7 5.03 -21.22 -34.41
CA VAL A 7 5.57 -19.92 -34.84
C VAL A 7 6.74 -19.57 -33.92
N PRO A 8 7.96 -19.31 -34.45
CA PRO A 8 9.09 -18.97 -33.61
C PRO A 8 8.96 -17.55 -33.04
N TRP A 9 9.04 -17.46 -31.72
CA TRP A 9 9.05 -16.21 -30.97
C TRP A 9 10.41 -15.52 -31.13
N THR A 10 10.42 -14.28 -31.61
CA THR A 10 11.64 -13.46 -31.81
C THR A 10 11.73 -12.35 -30.76
N GLY A 11 11.68 -12.74 -29.49
CA GLY A 11 11.97 -11.83 -28.37
C GLY A 11 13.48 -11.78 -28.10
N ARG A 12 14.08 -10.58 -28.09
CA ARG A 12 15.44 -10.39 -27.55
C ARG A 12 15.37 -10.40 -26.03
N VAL A 13 15.96 -11.41 -25.40
CA VAL A 13 16.21 -11.43 -23.96
C VAL A 13 17.49 -10.62 -23.70
N VAL A 14 17.38 -9.50 -23.00
CA VAL A 14 18.55 -8.81 -22.45
C VAL A 14 18.79 -9.39 -21.06
N VAL A 15 19.72 -10.33 -20.95
CA VAL A 15 20.20 -10.84 -19.67
C VAL A 15 21.19 -9.82 -19.11
N VAL A 16 20.78 -9.06 -18.11
CA VAL A 16 21.72 -8.29 -17.28
C VAL A 16 22.24 -9.26 -16.22
N VAL A 17 23.45 -9.78 -16.43
CA VAL A 17 24.16 -10.57 -15.42
C VAL A 17 24.78 -9.60 -14.41
N PRO A 18 24.44 -9.66 -13.11
CA PRO A 18 25.15 -8.88 -12.12
C PRO A 18 26.59 -9.39 -12.03
N SER A 19 27.55 -8.49 -12.20
CA SER A 19 28.98 -8.75 -12.01
C SER A 19 29.20 -9.33 -10.61
N GLY A 20 29.56 -10.61 -10.57
CA GLY A 20 29.91 -11.31 -9.35
C GLY A 20 31.08 -10.62 -8.63
N LEU A 21 30.97 -10.61 -7.31
CA LEU A 21 32.05 -10.40 -6.36
C LEU A 21 33.28 -11.22 -6.78
N ILE A 22 34.35 -10.53 -7.16
CA ILE A 22 35.69 -11.12 -7.28
C ILE A 22 36.28 -11.12 -5.87
N PRO A 23 36.55 -12.27 -5.24
CA PRO A 23 37.35 -12.29 -4.02
C PRO A 23 38.80 -11.94 -4.37
N CYS A 24 39.33 -10.91 -3.72
CA CYS A 24 40.74 -10.53 -3.76
C CYS A 24 41.61 -11.71 -3.30
N GLY A 25 42.28 -12.37 -4.25
CA GLY A 25 43.31 -13.37 -3.99
C GLY A 25 44.70 -12.74 -4.04
N ASN A 26 45.45 -12.91 -2.96
CA ASN A 26 46.88 -12.60 -2.84
C ASN A 26 47.73 -13.25 -3.95
N ARG A 27 48.49 -12.43 -4.69
CA ARG A 27 49.81 -12.73 -5.30
C ARG A 27 50.56 -11.39 -5.31
N GLY A 28 51.75 -11.24 -4.71
CA GLY A 28 52.93 -12.07 -4.90
C GLY A 28 53.78 -11.42 -5.99
N ASP A 29 54.87 -10.77 -5.57
CA ASP A 29 55.87 -9.99 -6.30
C ASP A 29 56.15 -10.38 -7.77
N SER A 30 56.38 -9.37 -8.63
CA SER A 30 57.73 -9.07 -9.18
C SER A 30 57.71 -7.99 -10.28
N SER A 31 58.50 -6.94 -10.03
CA SER A 31 59.30 -6.09 -10.95
C SER A 31 58.91 -5.93 -12.43
N ILE A 32 58.75 -4.66 -12.85
CA ILE A 32 59.54 -3.92 -13.87
C ILE A 32 58.90 -2.52 -14.06
N GLY A 33 59.64 -1.43 -13.82
CA GLY A 33 59.27 -0.07 -14.23
C GLY A 33 60.03 0.35 -15.51
N PRO A 34 60.19 1.66 -15.84
CA PRO A 34 59.35 2.84 -15.54
C PRO A 34 59.07 3.69 -16.81
N ARG A 35 58.25 4.76 -16.67
CA ARG A 35 58.39 6.14 -17.24
C ARG A 35 57.03 6.86 -17.24
N LEU A 36 56.86 7.84 -16.36
CA LEU A 36 56.96 9.31 -16.59
C LEU A 36 55.74 9.91 -17.31
N GLY A 37 54.97 10.73 -16.58
CA GLY A 37 53.90 11.59 -17.10
C GLY A 37 53.24 12.37 -15.97
N ALA A 38 53.56 13.67 -15.88
CA ALA A 38 53.33 14.56 -14.74
C ALA A 38 51.87 14.91 -14.38
N ILE A 39 51.74 15.30 -13.11
CA ILE A 39 50.63 15.96 -12.41
C ILE A 39 50.59 17.46 -12.80
N PRO A 40 49.45 18.16 -12.65
CA PRO A 40 49.53 19.31 -11.75
C PRO A 40 48.43 19.34 -10.68
N GLU A 41 48.87 19.76 -9.50
CA GLU A 41 48.13 19.98 -8.27
C GLU A 41 47.30 21.26 -8.32
N THR A 42 46.05 21.18 -7.89
CA THR A 42 45.28 22.23 -7.20
C THR A 42 44.19 21.47 -6.44
N GLY A 43 44.07 21.44 -5.12
CA GLY A 43 44.28 22.51 -4.16
C GLY A 43 42.93 23.14 -3.79
N ALA A 44 42.04 22.42 -3.10
CA ALA A 44 40.93 23.01 -2.35
C ALA A 44 40.38 22.04 -1.29
N SER A 45 40.74 22.35 -0.05
CA SER A 45 40.18 21.82 1.19
C SER A 45 38.93 22.63 1.56
N CYS A 46 37.80 21.96 1.75
CA CYS A 46 36.65 22.42 2.55
C CYS A 46 35.93 21.16 3.07
N ALA A 47 36.20 20.73 4.31
CA ALA A 47 35.38 21.04 5.48
C ALA A 47 33.97 20.41 5.42
N LEU A 48 33.85 19.23 6.04
CA LEU A 48 32.61 18.59 6.48
C LEU A 48 31.95 19.42 7.59
N PRO A 49 30.63 19.64 7.58
CA PRO A 49 29.91 19.96 8.79
C PRO A 49 29.38 18.68 9.44
N ALA A 50 29.80 18.47 10.69
CA ALA A 50 29.26 17.49 11.61
C ALA A 50 27.77 17.77 11.89
N LEU A 51 26.89 16.82 11.57
CA LEU A 51 25.54 16.80 12.13
C LEU A 51 25.63 16.21 13.55
N ARG A 52 25.54 17.11 14.53
CA ARG A 52 25.30 16.77 15.93
C ARG A 52 23.93 16.12 16.08
N LEU A 53 23.91 14.91 16.64
CA LEU A 53 22.75 14.34 17.30
C LEU A 53 22.34 15.26 18.46
N GLN A 54 21.10 15.74 18.43
CA GLN A 54 20.49 16.43 19.55
C GLN A 54 19.47 15.49 20.20
N CYS A 55 19.86 14.95 21.35
CA CYS A 55 18.96 14.24 22.26
C CYS A 55 17.86 15.21 22.75
N CYS A 56 16.60 14.93 22.41
CA CYS A 56 15.47 15.44 23.17
C CYS A 56 15.14 14.43 24.28
N ARG A 57 15.56 14.76 25.51
CA ARG A 57 15.18 14.08 26.74
C ARG A 57 13.86 14.68 27.24
N TRP A 58 13.05 13.82 27.83
CA TRP A 58 11.67 13.97 28.27
C TRP A 58 11.34 15.21 29.12
N SER A 59 10.10 15.71 28.97
CA SER A 59 9.34 16.32 30.07
C SER A 59 8.05 15.52 30.28
N SER A 60 8.04 14.80 31.40
CA SER A 60 6.91 14.08 31.97
C SER A 60 6.09 15.04 32.84
N ASP A 61 4.91 15.45 32.37
CA ASP A 61 3.93 16.19 33.15
C ASP A 61 2.51 15.79 32.72
N LEU A 62 1.93 14.79 33.40
CA LEU A 62 0.47 14.62 33.58
C LEU A 62 0.17 13.39 34.45
N VAL A 63 0.58 13.45 35.73
CA VAL A 63 -0.01 12.65 36.81
C VAL A 63 -0.10 13.54 38.04
N ALA A 64 -1.27 14.12 38.32
CA ALA A 64 -1.72 14.48 39.66
C ALA A 64 -3.14 15.10 39.61
N ALA A 65 -4.15 14.33 40.02
CA ALA A 65 -5.31 14.87 40.73
C ALA A 65 -6.08 13.72 41.43
N MET A 66 -5.52 13.22 42.53
CA MET A 66 -6.32 12.65 43.62
C MET A 66 -6.07 13.52 44.85
N SER A 67 -7.12 14.13 45.41
CA SER A 67 -7.15 14.50 46.83
C SER A 67 -8.56 14.86 47.29
N SER A 68 -9.10 13.99 48.14
CA SER A 68 -9.78 14.29 49.42
C SER A 68 -10.96 15.29 49.49
N SER A 69 -12.12 14.78 49.92
CA SER A 69 -13.05 15.46 50.84
C SER A 69 -13.98 14.39 51.45
N GLN A 70 -13.62 13.77 52.58
CA GLN A 70 -14.02 14.10 53.96
C GLN A 70 -15.53 14.27 54.21
N ASN A 71 -16.09 13.23 54.84
CA ASN A 71 -17.10 13.21 55.91
C ASN A 71 -17.98 14.47 56.09
N GLY A 72 -19.22 14.37 55.60
CA GLY A 72 -20.35 15.22 55.99
C GLY A 72 -21.50 14.38 56.53
N SER A 73 -21.72 14.45 57.85
CA SER A 73 -22.93 13.98 58.52
C SER A 73 -24.13 14.83 58.06
N PHE A 74 -25.13 14.20 57.44
CA PHE A 74 -26.39 14.86 57.10
C PHE A 74 -27.51 14.37 58.01
N SER A 75 -27.94 15.28 58.89
CA SER A 75 -29.13 15.16 59.72
C SER A 75 -30.39 15.21 58.85
N PHE A 76 -31.16 14.11 58.83
CA PHE A 76 -32.49 14.07 58.21
C PHE A 76 -33.50 14.89 59.03
N ARG A 77 -33.87 16.08 58.53
CA ARG A 77 -35.16 16.71 58.88
C ARG A 77 -36.23 16.16 57.95
N ARG A 78 -37.22 15.51 58.55
CA ARG A 78 -38.40 14.94 57.90
C ARG A 78 -39.31 16.06 57.41
N ILE A 79 -39.20 16.43 56.13
CA ILE A 79 -40.22 17.23 55.43
C ILE A 79 -41.09 16.26 54.63
N ARG A 80 -42.38 16.22 54.97
CA ARG A 80 -43.42 15.56 54.19
C ARG A 80 -43.57 16.32 52.87
N GLY A 81 -43.39 15.64 51.73
CA GLY A 81 -43.70 16.23 50.43
C GLY A 81 -43.32 15.30 49.28
N ALA A 82 -44.33 14.88 48.53
CA ALA A 82 -44.29 14.37 47.15
C ALA A 82 -43.14 13.40 46.77
N MET A 83 -43.47 12.11 46.77
CA MET A 83 -42.69 11.06 46.10
C MET A 83 -42.84 11.22 44.58
N VAL A 84 -41.96 12.01 43.95
CA VAL A 84 -41.77 11.96 42.50
C VAL A 84 -40.83 10.80 42.22
N VAL A 85 -41.39 9.71 41.69
CA VAL A 85 -40.60 8.57 41.20
C VAL A 85 -39.91 9.01 39.92
N ALA A 86 -38.69 9.51 40.05
CA ALA A 86 -37.79 9.67 38.92
C ALA A 86 -37.41 8.27 38.43
N LYS A 87 -38.09 7.79 37.39
CA LYS A 87 -37.70 6.60 36.65
C LYS A 87 -36.43 6.94 35.88
N ALA A 88 -35.27 6.63 36.48
CA ALA A 88 -33.99 6.67 35.79
C ALA A 88 -34.04 5.64 34.67
N VAL A 89 -34.34 6.11 33.45
CA VAL A 89 -34.05 5.38 32.23
C VAL A 89 -32.54 5.44 32.10
N ILE A 90 -31.87 4.41 32.62
CA ILE A 90 -30.50 4.11 32.26
C ILE A 90 -30.59 3.72 30.79
N GLY A 91 -30.39 4.71 29.92
CA GLY A 91 -30.13 4.48 28.52
C GLY A 91 -28.88 3.63 28.46
N GLN A 92 -29.05 2.36 28.16
CA GLN A 92 -27.96 1.54 27.67
C GLN A 92 -27.51 2.23 26.38
N ALA A 93 -26.36 2.89 26.45
CA ALA A 93 -25.59 3.17 25.26
C ALA A 93 -25.22 1.79 24.72
N GLU A 94 -26.01 1.31 23.78
CA GLU A 94 -25.60 0.28 22.84
C GLU A 94 -24.44 0.91 22.07
N GLU A 95 -23.22 0.74 22.59
CA GLU A 95 -22.04 0.72 21.75
C GLU A 95 -22.28 -0.46 20.81
N GLU A 96 -22.84 -0.17 19.63
CA GLU A 96 -22.78 -1.05 18.48
C GLU A 96 -21.29 -1.28 18.20
N GLU A 97 -20.73 -2.30 18.84
CA GLU A 97 -19.59 -3.02 18.32
C GLU A 97 -20.06 -3.64 17.00
N GLN A 98 -20.08 -2.81 15.95
CA GLN A 98 -20.17 -3.25 14.57
C GLN A 98 -18.93 -4.08 14.33
N GLN A 99 -19.05 -5.37 14.63
CA GLN A 99 -18.19 -6.42 14.18
C GLN A 99 -18.23 -6.33 12.66
N ALA A 100 -17.27 -5.58 12.10
CA ALA A 100 -17.26 -5.20 10.70
C ALA A 100 -17.24 -6.48 9.86
N ALA A 101 -18.38 -6.81 9.27
CA ALA A 101 -18.44 -7.86 8.28
C ALA A 101 -17.46 -7.47 7.16
N GLY A 102 -16.36 -8.21 7.04
CA GLY A 102 -15.32 -7.91 6.07
C GLY A 102 -15.89 -7.89 4.65
N VAL A 103 -15.29 -7.12 3.76
CA VAL A 103 -15.73 -7.04 2.37
C VAL A 103 -15.27 -8.29 1.61
N ASP A 104 -16.10 -8.84 0.72
CA ASP A 104 -15.62 -9.86 -0.22
C ASP A 104 -14.66 -9.21 -1.23
N VAL A 105 -13.42 -9.71 -1.30
CA VAL A 105 -12.38 -9.21 -2.22
C VAL A 105 -12.83 -9.26 -3.69
N LYS A 106 -13.61 -10.26 -4.09
CA LYS A 106 -14.12 -10.36 -5.47
C LYS A 106 -15.12 -9.25 -5.77
N VAL A 107 -16.02 -8.97 -4.83
CA VAL A 107 -16.98 -7.85 -4.96
C VAL A 107 -16.23 -6.52 -5.08
N PHE A 108 -15.18 -6.32 -4.27
CA PHE A 108 -14.36 -5.12 -4.37
C PHE A 108 -13.64 -5.02 -5.73
N LEU A 109 -13.03 -6.11 -6.21
CA LEU A 109 -12.36 -6.16 -7.51
C LEU A 109 -13.33 -5.92 -8.69
N GLU A 110 -14.57 -6.38 -8.60
CA GLU A 110 -15.61 -6.07 -9.59
C GLU A 110 -15.97 -4.58 -9.60
N ASP A 111 -16.10 -3.97 -8.43
CA ASP A 111 -16.38 -2.52 -8.32
C ASP A 111 -15.22 -1.65 -8.83
N LEU A 112 -13.97 -2.13 -8.75
CA LEU A 112 -12.81 -1.43 -9.32
C LEU A 112 -12.90 -1.23 -10.83
N LYS A 113 -13.74 -1.99 -11.54
CA LYS A 113 -13.99 -1.78 -12.98
C LYS A 113 -14.52 -0.36 -13.27
N SER A 114 -15.22 0.25 -12.32
CA SER A 114 -15.74 1.63 -12.43
C SER A 114 -14.66 2.71 -12.49
N VAL A 115 -13.43 2.41 -12.06
CA VAL A 115 -12.29 3.35 -12.05
C VAL A 115 -11.71 3.54 -13.46
N GLY A 116 -11.99 2.61 -14.38
CA GLY A 116 -11.53 2.69 -15.77
C GLY A 116 -10.03 2.38 -15.91
N ARG A 117 -9.27 3.32 -16.49
CA ARG A 117 -7.86 3.12 -16.84
C ARG A 117 -6.99 3.25 -15.59
N VAL A 118 -6.18 2.23 -15.36
CA VAL A 118 -5.26 2.16 -14.23
C VAL A 118 -3.86 1.80 -14.72
N ARG A 119 -2.86 2.20 -13.95
CA ARG A 119 -1.53 1.63 -14.02
C ARG A 119 -1.40 0.60 -12.91
N LEU A 120 -1.28 -0.65 -13.32
CA LEU A 120 -0.96 -1.78 -12.48
C LEU A 120 0.54 -1.74 -12.15
N ILE A 121 0.87 -1.87 -10.87
CA ILE A 121 2.23 -1.82 -10.36
C ILE A 121 2.47 -3.03 -9.47
N VAL A 122 3.48 -3.83 -9.81
CA VAL A 122 3.97 -4.94 -8.98
C VAL A 122 5.42 -4.69 -8.65
N ASN A 123 5.74 -4.70 -7.36
CA ASN A 123 7.08 -4.45 -6.86
C ASN A 123 7.60 -5.67 -6.10
N THR A 124 8.73 -6.21 -6.54
CA THR A 124 9.39 -7.38 -5.93
C THR A 124 10.41 -6.99 -4.85
N GLY A 125 10.57 -5.70 -4.59
CA GLY A 125 11.63 -5.12 -3.75
C GLY A 125 12.92 -4.81 -4.51
N VAL A 126 13.19 -5.54 -5.60
CA VAL A 126 14.39 -5.34 -6.45
C VAL A 126 14.05 -4.81 -7.85
N ALA A 127 12.82 -5.07 -8.32
CA ALA A 127 12.33 -4.62 -9.60
C ALA A 127 10.86 -4.20 -9.47
N VAL A 128 10.50 -3.18 -10.25
CA VAL A 128 9.13 -2.69 -10.40
C VAL A 128 8.71 -2.93 -11.84
N LEU A 129 7.58 -3.60 -12.01
CA LEU A 129 6.91 -3.74 -13.30
C LEU A 129 5.63 -2.90 -13.26
N GLU A 130 5.48 -2.03 -14.26
CA GLU A 130 4.30 -1.18 -14.43
C GLU A 130 3.67 -1.44 -15.78
N SER A 131 2.35 -1.59 -15.83
CA SER A 131 1.60 -1.61 -17.09
C SER A 131 0.32 -0.81 -16.98
N VAL A 132 -0.07 -0.13 -18.06
CA VAL A 132 -1.32 0.63 -18.13
C VAL A 132 -2.38 -0.25 -18.78
N THR A 133 -3.52 -0.41 -18.12
CA THR A 133 -4.60 -1.34 -18.49
C THR A 133 -5.96 -0.87 -17.96
N ASN A 134 -7.03 -1.61 -18.24
CA ASN A 134 -8.28 -1.59 -17.48
C ASN A 134 -8.52 -2.95 -16.81
N LEU A 135 -9.53 -3.04 -15.95
CA LEU A 135 -9.89 -4.24 -15.19
C LEU A 135 -11.17 -4.92 -15.69
N GLU A 136 -11.74 -4.48 -16.82
CA GLU A 136 -13.08 -4.91 -17.27
C GLU A 136 -13.19 -6.43 -17.49
N LYS A 137 -12.11 -7.04 -18.01
CA LYS A 137 -12.03 -8.47 -18.33
C LYS A 137 -11.42 -9.33 -17.23
N LEU A 138 -11.44 -8.87 -15.97
CA LEU A 138 -11.05 -9.72 -14.83
C LEU A 138 -11.90 -10.99 -14.79
N PHE A 139 -11.24 -12.13 -14.55
CA PHE A 139 -11.89 -13.41 -14.33
C PHE A 139 -11.22 -14.19 -13.20
N TYR A 140 -11.97 -15.06 -12.54
CA TYR A 140 -11.51 -15.79 -11.37
C TYR A 140 -11.30 -17.26 -11.69
N HIS A 141 -10.24 -17.84 -11.14
CA HIS A 141 -9.93 -19.24 -11.31
C HIS A 141 -9.29 -19.83 -10.05
N THR A 142 -9.89 -20.89 -9.51
CA THR A 142 -9.35 -21.63 -8.37
C THR A 142 -8.37 -22.70 -8.83
N LEU A 143 -7.14 -22.60 -8.36
CA LEU A 143 -6.11 -23.61 -8.59
C LEU A 143 -6.04 -24.55 -7.37
N PRO A 144 -6.27 -25.86 -7.55
CA PRO A 144 -6.19 -26.83 -6.46
C PRO A 144 -4.86 -26.76 -5.71
N GLY A 145 -4.91 -26.57 -4.39
CA GLY A 145 -3.74 -26.46 -3.52
C GLY A 145 -2.95 -25.16 -3.63
N ARG A 146 -3.38 -24.18 -4.44
CA ARG A 146 -2.75 -22.85 -4.56
C ARG A 146 -3.67 -21.69 -4.22
N GLY A 147 -4.99 -21.91 -4.24
CA GLY A 147 -5.99 -20.90 -3.91
C GLY A 147 -6.67 -20.29 -5.13
N GLU A 148 -7.54 -19.32 -4.89
CA GLU A 148 -8.27 -18.58 -5.93
C GLU A 148 -7.46 -17.39 -6.45
N TYR A 149 -7.41 -17.23 -7.77
CA TYR A 149 -6.74 -16.14 -8.44
C TYR A 149 -7.74 -15.23 -9.16
N ALA A 150 -7.54 -13.92 -9.06
CA ALA A 150 -8.07 -12.95 -10.00
C ALA A 150 -7.06 -12.75 -11.14
N ASN A 151 -7.52 -12.90 -12.37
CA ASN A 151 -6.65 -12.96 -13.55
C ASN A 151 -7.08 -11.92 -14.57
N LEU A 152 -6.10 -11.32 -15.24
CA LEU A 152 -6.28 -10.43 -16.36
C LEU A 152 -5.32 -10.81 -17.48
N MET A 153 -5.87 -11.20 -18.63
CA MET A 153 -5.10 -11.59 -19.82
C MET A 153 -5.54 -10.74 -21.01
N LEU A 154 -4.82 -9.66 -21.28
CA LEU A 154 -5.06 -8.75 -22.40
C LEU A 154 -3.91 -8.84 -23.39
N ARG A 155 -4.15 -9.49 -24.53
CA ARG A 155 -3.13 -9.67 -25.57
C ARG A 155 -2.79 -8.35 -26.25
N GLU A 156 -3.78 -7.49 -26.42
CA GLU A 156 -3.68 -6.16 -27.01
C GLU A 156 -2.72 -5.26 -26.22
N ASP A 157 -2.74 -5.35 -24.89
CA ASP A 157 -1.93 -4.54 -23.98
C ASP A 157 -0.66 -5.28 -23.51
N ASN A 158 -0.45 -6.52 -23.96
CA ASN A 158 0.58 -7.45 -23.47
C ASN A 158 0.61 -7.55 -21.93
N VAL A 159 -0.57 -7.60 -21.32
CA VAL A 159 -0.74 -7.74 -19.87
C VAL A 159 -1.21 -9.15 -19.56
N ASP A 160 -0.40 -9.85 -18.77
CA ASP A 160 -0.80 -11.08 -18.08
C ASP A 160 -0.55 -10.88 -16.59
N PHE A 161 -1.65 -10.75 -15.83
CA PHE A 161 -1.62 -10.42 -14.41
C PHE A 161 -2.42 -11.44 -13.62
N HIS A 162 -1.83 -11.87 -12.51
CA HIS A 162 -2.43 -12.82 -11.57
C HIS A 162 -2.29 -12.29 -10.15
N LEU A 163 -3.41 -12.15 -9.46
CA LEU A 163 -3.48 -11.82 -8.04
C LEU A 163 -4.05 -13.01 -7.29
N LEU A 164 -3.26 -13.60 -6.37
CA LEU A 164 -3.74 -14.63 -5.46
C LEU A 164 -4.61 -13.96 -4.39
N ILE A 165 -5.92 -13.95 -4.61
CA ILE A 165 -6.85 -13.17 -3.78
C ILE A 165 -6.99 -13.75 -2.36
N ASP A 166 -6.73 -15.05 -2.18
CA ASP A 166 -6.72 -15.69 -0.87
C ASP A 166 -5.61 -15.17 0.07
N GLN A 167 -4.57 -14.54 -0.50
CA GLN A 167 -3.49 -13.93 0.29
C GLN A 167 -3.68 -12.42 0.50
N VAL A 168 -4.73 -11.80 -0.05
CA VAL A 168 -4.99 -10.37 0.09
C VAL A 168 -5.92 -10.15 1.29
N VAL A 169 -5.40 -9.48 2.33
CA VAL A 169 -6.14 -9.30 3.61
C VAL A 169 -6.79 -7.93 3.74
N SER A 170 -6.22 -6.91 3.08
CA SER A 170 -6.78 -5.57 3.11
C SER A 170 -6.44 -4.78 1.85
N ALA A 171 -7.12 -3.66 1.66
CA ALA A 171 -6.76 -2.66 0.67
C ALA A 171 -6.75 -1.25 1.28
N LYS A 172 -5.90 -0.37 0.74
CA LYS A 172 -5.84 1.04 1.12
C LYS A 172 -6.07 1.95 -0.09
N LEU A 173 -6.95 2.92 0.05
CA LEU A 173 -7.20 3.97 -0.93
C LEU A 173 -6.49 5.25 -0.47
N GLU A 174 -5.53 5.71 -1.27
CA GLU A 174 -4.66 6.83 -0.97
C GLU A 174 -4.75 7.91 -2.05
N THR A 175 -4.94 9.16 -1.64
CA THR A 175 -4.76 10.32 -2.53
C THR A 175 -3.40 10.96 -2.25
N GLY A 176 -2.66 11.27 -3.31
CA GLY A 176 -1.33 11.85 -3.23
C GLY A 176 -1.10 12.91 -4.30
N LYS A 177 0.17 13.26 -4.49
CA LYS A 177 0.62 14.18 -5.53
C LYS A 177 1.73 13.53 -6.34
N SER A 178 1.68 13.73 -7.66
CA SER A 178 2.72 13.25 -8.57
C SER A 178 4.07 13.92 -8.27
N SER A 179 5.17 13.20 -8.50
CA SER A 179 6.52 13.81 -8.44
C SER A 179 6.81 14.74 -9.61
N ARG A 180 5.99 14.70 -10.68
CA ARG A 180 6.16 15.48 -11.91
C ARG A 180 5.30 16.75 -11.97
N GLY A 181 4.79 17.23 -10.84
CA GLY A 181 3.98 18.45 -10.75
C GLY A 181 2.88 18.33 -9.70
N ASP A 182 2.04 19.36 -9.57
CA ASP A 182 0.94 19.37 -8.59
C ASP A 182 -0.31 18.62 -9.08
N ILE A 183 -0.10 17.43 -9.66
CA ILE A 183 -1.17 16.59 -10.20
C ILE A 183 -1.64 15.64 -9.10
N PRO A 184 -2.93 15.62 -8.74
CA PRO A 184 -3.45 14.68 -7.77
C PRO A 184 -3.36 13.25 -8.31
N THR A 185 -2.93 12.31 -7.46
CA THR A 185 -2.83 10.88 -7.78
C THR A 185 -3.77 10.09 -6.89
N TYR A 186 -4.42 9.06 -7.44
CA TYR A 186 -5.35 8.21 -6.70
C TYR A 186 -4.85 6.77 -6.76
N MET A 187 -4.56 6.18 -5.62
CA MET A 187 -3.90 4.88 -5.51
C MET A 187 -4.73 3.90 -4.70
N ILE A 188 -4.77 2.65 -5.14
CA ILE A 188 -5.31 1.52 -4.39
C ILE A 188 -4.15 0.55 -4.16
N ARG A 189 -3.86 0.23 -2.90
CA ARG A 189 -2.81 -0.75 -2.52
C ARG A 189 -3.46 -1.99 -1.96
N PHE A 190 -3.11 -3.16 -2.49
CA PHE A 190 -3.51 -4.44 -1.92
C PHE A 190 -2.43 -4.91 -0.95
N ILE A 191 -2.85 -5.25 0.26
CA ILE A 191 -1.98 -5.70 1.34
C ILE A 191 -2.15 -7.20 1.52
N ASP A 192 -1.04 -7.91 1.58
CA ASP A 192 -1.02 -9.36 1.76
C ASP A 192 -1.00 -9.79 3.24
N THR A 193 -1.06 -11.10 3.46
CA THR A 193 -0.93 -11.74 4.78
C THR A 193 0.37 -11.42 5.54
N ASN A 194 1.40 -10.91 4.88
CA ASN A 194 2.66 -10.47 5.50
C ASN A 194 2.68 -8.96 5.79
N GLU A 195 1.53 -8.29 5.67
CA GLU A 195 1.38 -6.84 5.78
C GLU A 195 2.19 -6.06 4.72
N ALA A 196 2.58 -6.73 3.62
CA ALA A 196 3.30 -6.13 2.51
C ALA A 196 2.35 -5.74 1.37
N VAL A 197 2.76 -4.75 0.56
CA VAL A 197 1.99 -4.37 -0.63
C VAL A 197 2.21 -5.41 -1.73
N ALA A 198 1.21 -6.23 -2.02
CA ALA A 198 1.25 -7.24 -3.08
C ALA A 198 1.18 -6.62 -4.48
N ALA A 199 0.28 -5.65 -4.65
CA ALA A 199 0.08 -4.92 -5.90
C ALA A 199 -0.49 -3.53 -5.62
N SER A 200 -0.28 -2.60 -6.54
CA SER A 200 -0.90 -1.28 -6.50
C SER A 200 -1.56 -0.94 -7.83
N LEU A 201 -2.66 -0.19 -7.76
CA LEU A 201 -3.34 0.40 -8.91
C LEU A 201 -3.30 1.91 -8.75
N LEU A 202 -2.69 2.59 -9.71
CA LEU A 202 -2.76 4.04 -9.84
C LEU A 202 -3.83 4.37 -10.87
N VAL A 203 -4.83 5.18 -10.52
CA VAL A 203 -5.75 5.74 -11.53
C VAL A 203 -4.93 6.57 -12.51
N MET A 204 -5.06 6.28 -13.80
CA MET A 204 -4.10 6.76 -14.79
C MET A 204 -4.72 7.82 -15.69
N TRP A 205 -4.20 9.05 -15.62
CA TRP A 205 -4.57 10.13 -16.51
C TRP A 205 -4.27 9.81 -17.99
N LYS A 206 -4.89 10.57 -18.88
CA LYS A 206 -4.77 10.44 -20.34
C LYS A 206 -3.30 10.57 -20.80
N PRO A 207 -2.83 9.72 -21.73
CA PRO A 207 -1.50 9.87 -22.31
C PRO A 207 -1.30 11.25 -22.93
N GLY A 208 -0.15 11.87 -22.67
CA GLY A 208 0.20 13.18 -23.23
C GLY A 208 -0.43 14.39 -22.53
N THR A 209 -1.20 14.20 -21.46
CA THR A 209 -1.77 15.29 -20.66
C THR A 209 -1.00 15.52 -19.36
N ASN A 210 -1.21 16.68 -18.76
CA ASN A 210 -0.65 17.04 -17.45
C ASN A 210 -1.64 16.72 -16.32
N GLY A 211 -2.14 15.48 -16.29
CA GLY A 211 -3.03 15.01 -15.22
C GLY A 211 -4.52 15.04 -15.54
N ASP A 212 -4.90 15.12 -16.81
CA ASP A 212 -6.31 15.06 -17.20
C ASP A 212 -6.80 13.61 -17.21
N TYR A 213 -7.69 13.25 -16.30
CA TYR A 213 -8.33 11.94 -16.23
C TYR A 213 -9.44 11.77 -17.28
N ASP A 214 -9.77 10.52 -17.61
CA ASP A 214 -10.98 10.26 -18.43
C ASP A 214 -12.24 10.56 -17.60
N ASP A 215 -13.33 10.90 -18.30
CA ASP A 215 -14.60 11.25 -17.67
C ASP A 215 -15.09 10.11 -16.77
N GLY A 216 -15.44 10.45 -15.52
CA GLY A 216 -15.94 9.49 -14.54
C GLY A 216 -14.88 8.67 -13.80
N GLN A 217 -13.59 8.68 -14.18
CA GLN A 217 -12.57 7.88 -13.48
C GLN A 217 -12.37 8.33 -12.03
N VAL A 218 -12.21 9.64 -11.83
CA VAL A 218 -12.03 10.22 -10.49
C VAL A 218 -13.28 10.01 -9.66
N ASP A 219 -14.47 10.18 -10.25
CA ASP A 219 -15.74 9.93 -9.56
C ASP A 219 -15.89 8.45 -9.17
N GLY A 220 -15.49 7.52 -10.04
CA GLY A 220 -15.43 6.09 -9.74
C GLY A 220 -14.57 5.81 -8.50
N TYR A 221 -13.37 6.39 -8.45
CA TYR A 221 -12.50 6.29 -7.27
C TYR A 221 -13.14 6.91 -6.02
N GLN A 222 -13.73 8.11 -6.12
CA GLN A 222 -14.39 8.75 -4.97
C GLN A 222 -15.60 7.95 -4.48
N ASN A 223 -16.33 7.29 -5.38
CA ASN A 223 -17.44 6.43 -5.03
C ASN A 223 -16.97 5.17 -4.27
N LEU A 224 -15.84 4.58 -4.65
CA LEU A 224 -15.21 3.50 -3.88
C LEU A 224 -14.80 3.97 -2.50
N LEU A 225 -14.14 5.12 -2.40
CA LEU A 225 -13.74 5.70 -1.12
C LEU A 225 -14.95 5.98 -0.21
N LYS A 226 -16.04 6.48 -0.79
CA LYS A 226 -17.30 6.69 -0.07
C LYS A 226 -17.96 5.38 0.36
N LYS A 227 -17.91 4.35 -0.49
CA LYS A 227 -18.55 3.05 -0.24
C LYS A 227 -17.81 2.22 0.82
N TYR A 228 -16.48 2.23 0.77
CA TYR A 228 -15.65 1.30 1.53
C TYR A 228 -14.75 1.98 2.58
N GLY A 229 -14.58 3.29 2.51
CA GLY A 229 -13.58 4.00 3.31
C GLY A 229 -12.17 3.93 2.71
N SER A 230 -11.21 4.53 3.42
CA SER A 230 -9.80 4.56 3.00
C SER A 230 -9.04 3.28 3.30
N GLU A 231 -9.52 2.46 4.23
CA GLU A 231 -8.95 1.18 4.60
C GLU A 231 -10.06 0.12 4.60
N ILE A 232 -9.85 -0.94 3.82
CA ILE A 232 -10.78 -2.05 3.66
C ILE A 232 -10.15 -3.30 4.25
N THR A 233 -10.86 -3.99 5.14
CA THR A 233 -10.49 -5.35 5.55
C THR A 233 -11.37 -6.34 4.80
N PHE A 234 -10.74 -7.36 4.21
CA PHE A 234 -11.45 -8.38 3.45
C PHE A 234 -11.84 -9.57 4.34
N THR A 235 -12.99 -10.17 4.06
CA THR A 235 -13.35 -11.45 4.66
C THR A 235 -12.45 -12.53 4.07
N PRO A 236 -11.82 -13.40 4.90
CA PRO A 236 -11.06 -14.53 4.40
C PRO A 236 -11.89 -15.37 3.43
N ASN A 237 -11.35 -15.62 2.25
CA ASN A 237 -12.03 -16.43 1.26
C ASN A 237 -12.14 -17.86 1.80
N GLN A 238 -13.36 -18.37 1.95
CA GLN A 238 -13.55 -19.76 2.35
C GLN A 238 -13.37 -20.64 1.12
N SER A 239 -12.13 -21.07 0.89
CA SER A 239 -11.79 -22.05 -0.14
C SER A 239 -12.62 -23.32 0.09
N GLN A 240 -13.59 -23.58 -0.79
CA GLN A 240 -14.33 -24.85 -0.86
C GLN A 240 -13.49 -25.94 -1.51
#